data_AF-A0A830C8W4-F1
#
_entry.id   AF-A0A830C8W4-F1
#
_cell.length_a   1.000
_cell.length_b   1.000
_cell.length_c   1.000
_cell.angle_alpha   90.00
_cell.angle_beta   90.00
_cell.angle_gamma   90.00
#
_symmetry.space_group_name_H-M   'P 1'
#
loop_
_entity.id
_entity.type
_entity.pdbx_description
1 polymer ?
#
loop_
_entity_poly.entity_id
_entity_poly.type
_entity_poly.pdbx_seq_one_letter_code
_entity_poly.pdbx_strand_id
1 'polypeptide(L)'
;MGGGPPPPPPPMGGGPPPPPPPGGQVPGPPAPPGPPGSAPPPPGRGLPAGRGRGRAGAAPRKSNLKPLHWSKVSRALQGSLWEELQKHGEPQVYFSFPPNLIFKFRCGMVLVASEFDVSEIETLFSAAAPKSDKSGGKAGGPQKPVGNKPVKVQLIDLKRAYNVEIMLTKVKMPLPDMMVAVLAMDESLLDADQVENLIKFCPKKEEMELLKNYTGDPENLGKCEQFFLELMKAPRVESKLRVFLFKIQFNTQVSDFRKSLNSINSACEEVRNSLQLKDIMKKILFLGNMLNQGTARGAAVGFKMDSLLKLTDTRAANSRMTLMHYLCKA
;
A
#
# COMPACT_ATOMS: atom_id res chain seq x y z
N MET A 1 -42.61 -16.54 72.45
CA MET A 1 -41.33 -15.82 72.50
C MET A 1 -40.63 -16.03 71.16
N GLY A 2 -40.63 -15.01 70.30
CA GLY A 2 -40.05 -15.09 68.95
C GLY A 2 -38.64 -14.51 68.94
N GLY A 3 -37.66 -15.29 68.50
CA GLY A 3 -36.29 -14.84 68.28
C GLY A 3 -36.15 -14.22 66.89
N GLY A 4 -35.73 -12.95 66.84
CA GLY A 4 -35.46 -12.22 65.61
C GLY A 4 -34.16 -12.67 64.91
N PRO A 5 -33.99 -12.37 63.61
CA PRO A 5 -32.85 -12.80 62.82
C PRO A 5 -31.55 -12.05 63.21
N PRO A 6 -30.36 -12.65 62.94
CA PRO A 6 -29.08 -12.07 63.31
C PRO A 6 -28.71 -10.85 62.45
N PRO A 7 -27.88 -9.93 62.98
CA PRO A 7 -27.49 -8.69 62.29
C PRO A 7 -26.56 -8.94 61.09
N PRO A 8 -26.57 -8.06 60.07
CA PRO A 8 -25.72 -8.17 58.90
C PRO A 8 -24.24 -7.84 59.21
N PRO A 9 -23.28 -8.39 58.43
CA PRO A 9 -21.86 -8.13 58.60
C PRO A 9 -21.47 -6.69 58.20
N PRO A 10 -20.40 -6.13 58.79
CA PRO A 10 -19.93 -4.78 58.49
C PRO A 10 -19.30 -4.69 57.07
N PRO A 11 -19.37 -3.53 56.41
CA PRO A 11 -18.82 -3.34 55.07
C PRO A 11 -17.28 -3.40 55.10
N MET A 12 -16.71 -4.24 54.23
CA MET A 12 -15.27 -4.29 53.98
C MET A 12 -14.78 -2.93 53.47
N GLY A 13 -13.82 -2.35 54.19
CA GLY A 13 -13.20 -1.07 53.88
C GLY A 13 -12.58 -1.05 52.49
N GLY A 14 -12.90 0.02 51.74
CA GLY A 14 -12.28 0.32 50.46
C GLY A 14 -10.78 0.56 50.63
N GLY A 15 -9.99 -0.08 49.77
CA GLY A 15 -8.56 0.18 49.66
C GLY A 15 -8.27 1.64 49.26
N PRO A 16 -7.02 2.10 49.45
CA PRO A 16 -6.63 3.47 49.15
C PRO A 16 -6.83 3.80 47.66
N PRO A 17 -7.16 5.07 47.33
CA PRO A 17 -7.35 5.48 45.95
C PRO A 17 -6.05 5.35 45.13
N PRO A 18 -6.14 5.06 43.82
CA PRO A 18 -4.97 4.98 42.95
C PRO A 18 -4.28 6.35 42.82
N PRO A 19 -2.94 6.38 42.62
CA PRO A 19 -2.21 7.62 42.42
C PRO A 19 -2.63 8.32 41.11
N PRO A 20 -2.55 9.66 41.05
CA PRO A 20 -2.89 10.42 39.85
C PRO A 20 -1.93 10.09 38.69
N PRO A 21 -2.41 10.13 37.43
CA PRO A 21 -1.56 9.90 36.27
C PRO A 21 -0.52 11.03 36.13
N PRO A 22 0.72 10.73 35.69
CA PRO A 22 1.70 11.76 35.35
C PRO A 22 1.14 12.71 34.29
N GLY A 23 1.08 13.99 34.61
CA GLY A 23 0.58 15.04 33.71
C GLY A 23 1.37 15.07 32.39
N GLY A 24 0.66 15.07 31.28
CA GLY A 24 1.22 15.24 29.95
C GLY A 24 1.82 16.63 29.77
N GLN A 25 3.08 16.68 29.34
CA GLN A 25 3.69 17.87 28.74
C GLN A 25 3.96 17.60 27.27
N VAL A 26 3.31 18.38 26.41
CA VAL A 26 3.65 18.61 24.99
C VAL A 26 3.01 19.96 24.59
N PRO A 27 3.56 20.71 23.61
CA PRO A 27 4.85 21.42 23.67
C PRO A 27 4.66 22.93 23.37
N GLY A 28 5.53 23.79 23.93
CA GLY A 28 5.53 25.21 23.60
C GLY A 28 6.06 25.50 22.18
N PRO A 29 5.53 26.49 21.45
CA PRO A 29 5.95 26.83 20.09
C PRO A 29 7.34 27.50 20.04
N PRO A 30 8.11 27.33 18.94
CA PRO A 30 9.44 27.92 18.77
C PRO A 30 9.40 29.43 18.45
N ALA A 31 10.46 30.14 18.83
CA ALA A 31 10.62 31.59 18.65
C ALA A 31 10.87 32.00 17.17
N PRO A 32 10.48 33.23 16.77
CA PRO A 32 10.58 33.69 15.37
C PRO A 32 12.00 34.11 14.95
N PRO A 33 12.37 33.98 13.65
CA PRO A 33 13.65 34.45 13.10
C PRO A 33 13.72 35.99 12.94
N GLY A 34 14.90 36.56 13.17
CA GLY A 34 15.18 38.01 13.07
C GLY A 34 15.32 38.55 11.62
N PRO A 35 15.25 39.88 11.44
CA PRO A 35 15.11 40.54 10.12
C PRO A 35 16.42 40.64 9.31
N PRO A 36 16.34 40.77 7.96
CA PRO A 36 17.50 40.78 7.07
C PRO A 36 18.14 42.17 6.92
N GLY A 37 19.45 42.25 7.14
CA GLY A 37 20.27 43.47 7.00
C GLY A 37 20.94 43.60 5.62
N SER A 38 20.57 44.69 4.92
CA SER A 38 21.33 45.54 3.99
C SER A 38 22.55 45.03 3.21
N ALA A 39 22.47 45.18 1.87
CA ALA A 39 23.61 45.24 0.94
C ALA A 39 24.43 46.55 1.11
N PRO A 40 25.73 46.54 0.74
CA PRO A 40 26.22 47.44 -0.33
C PRO A 40 27.47 46.86 -1.10
N PRO A 41 28.22 47.61 -1.95
CA PRO A 41 27.94 48.06 -3.33
C PRO A 41 29.03 47.60 -4.38
N PRO A 42 28.93 47.92 -5.69
CA PRO A 42 29.93 47.55 -6.73
C PRO A 42 30.99 48.64 -6.96
N PRO A 43 32.21 48.33 -7.45
CA PRO A 43 32.60 48.62 -8.86
C PRO A 43 33.67 47.61 -9.40
N GLY A 44 34.05 47.50 -10.68
CA GLY A 44 33.98 48.38 -11.84
C GLY A 44 34.52 47.69 -13.11
N ARG A 45 34.38 48.39 -14.24
CA ARG A 45 34.81 48.01 -15.60
C ARG A 45 36.34 48.05 -15.76
N GLY A 46 36.90 47.05 -16.46
CA GLY A 46 38.25 47.10 -17.01
C GLY A 46 38.52 45.95 -18.01
N LEU A 47 38.75 46.29 -19.27
CA LEU A 47 39.38 45.51 -20.34
C LEU A 47 40.56 46.36 -20.86
N PRO A 48 41.56 45.86 -21.64
CA PRO A 48 41.74 44.51 -22.21
C PRO A 48 43.18 43.91 -22.12
N ALA A 49 43.28 42.68 -22.62
CA ALA A 49 44.44 42.04 -23.30
C ALA A 49 45.63 41.52 -22.47
N GLY A 50 45.74 40.19 -22.42
CA GLY A 50 46.95 39.45 -22.08
C GLY A 50 46.87 38.01 -22.63
N ARG A 51 47.65 37.73 -23.67
CA ARG A 51 47.66 36.52 -24.50
C ARG A 51 48.26 35.36 -23.71
N GLY A 52 47.46 34.36 -23.33
CA GLY A 52 47.90 33.15 -22.64
C GLY A 52 47.28 31.89 -23.26
N ARG A 53 48.12 31.06 -23.86
CA ARG A 53 47.79 29.83 -24.59
C ARG A 53 47.44 28.73 -23.58
N GLY A 54 46.18 28.29 -23.53
CA GLY A 54 45.72 27.20 -22.66
C GLY A 54 44.72 26.29 -23.37
N ARG A 55 45.02 24.99 -23.42
CA ARG A 55 44.29 23.89 -24.06
C ARG A 55 42.76 23.98 -23.92
N ALA A 56 42.06 23.85 -25.04
CA ALA A 56 40.66 23.44 -25.06
C ALA A 56 40.54 22.04 -24.44
N GLY A 57 39.91 21.95 -23.26
CA GLY A 57 39.49 20.67 -22.69
C GLY A 57 38.39 20.08 -23.56
N ALA A 58 38.59 18.84 -24.02
CA ALA A 58 37.61 18.09 -24.79
C ALA A 58 36.27 18.01 -24.02
N ALA A 59 35.16 18.32 -24.68
CA ALA A 59 33.83 18.07 -24.14
C ALA A 59 33.69 16.57 -23.79
N PRO A 60 33.08 16.21 -22.65
CA PRO A 60 32.90 14.81 -22.30
C PRO A 60 32.03 14.13 -23.36
N ARG A 61 32.52 13.01 -23.89
CA ARG A 61 31.77 12.19 -24.86
C ARG A 61 30.40 11.83 -24.24
N LYS A 62 29.30 12.12 -24.94
CA LYS A 62 27.98 11.61 -24.57
C LYS A 62 28.02 10.09 -24.68
N SER A 63 27.74 9.37 -23.59
CA SER A 63 27.65 7.92 -23.60
C SER A 63 26.52 7.48 -24.53
N ASN A 64 26.77 6.45 -25.36
CA ASN A 64 25.72 5.83 -26.18
C ASN A 64 24.81 4.89 -25.37
N LEU A 65 24.98 4.80 -24.05
CA LEU A 65 24.17 3.97 -23.17
C LEU A 65 22.78 4.58 -22.94
N LYS A 66 21.78 3.72 -22.78
CA LYS A 66 20.45 4.12 -22.31
C LYS A 66 20.56 4.70 -20.89
N PRO A 67 20.05 5.90 -20.63
CA PRO A 67 20.18 6.53 -19.33
C PRO A 67 19.35 5.80 -18.26
N LEU A 68 19.93 5.62 -17.08
CA LEU A 68 19.19 5.19 -15.89
C LEU A 68 18.51 6.40 -15.24
N HIS A 69 17.18 6.39 -15.17
CA HIS A 69 16.38 7.49 -14.61
C HIS A 69 16.24 7.41 -13.08
N TRP A 70 17.36 7.40 -12.36
CA TRP A 70 17.36 7.40 -10.89
C TRP A 70 17.13 8.80 -10.28
N SER A 71 16.61 8.85 -9.07
CA SER A 71 16.57 10.07 -8.25
C SER A 71 17.92 10.27 -7.55
N LYS A 72 18.72 11.21 -8.04
CA LYS A 72 20.09 11.43 -7.55
C LYS A 72 20.11 11.98 -6.11
N VAL A 73 20.90 11.36 -5.24
CA VAL A 73 21.33 11.97 -3.96
C VAL A 73 22.54 12.85 -4.22
N SER A 74 22.42 14.16 -3.99
CA SER A 74 23.48 15.13 -4.36
C SER A 74 24.60 15.26 -3.33
N ARG A 75 24.38 14.81 -2.09
CA ARG A 75 25.37 14.79 -1.01
C ARG A 75 25.05 13.63 -0.07
N ALA A 76 26.06 12.88 0.34
CA ALA A 76 25.89 11.87 1.37
C ALA A 76 25.56 12.53 2.73
N LEU A 77 24.52 12.04 3.39
CA LEU A 77 24.14 12.49 4.73
C LEU A 77 25.01 11.81 5.78
N GLN A 78 25.30 12.49 6.89
CA GLN A 78 26.07 11.89 7.97
C GLN A 78 25.37 10.67 8.56
N GLY A 79 26.12 9.57 8.75
CA GLY A 79 25.59 8.28 9.19
C GLY A 79 24.83 7.51 8.11
N SER A 80 24.77 8.01 6.87
CA SER A 80 24.18 7.25 5.76
C SER A 80 25.17 6.24 5.20
N LEU A 81 24.64 5.15 4.64
CA LEU A 81 25.41 4.16 3.89
C LEU A 81 26.32 4.81 2.83
N TRP A 82 25.86 5.89 2.20
CA TRP A 82 26.62 6.62 1.18
C TRP A 82 27.84 7.38 1.73
N GLU A 83 27.83 7.79 3.01
CA GLU A 83 28.97 8.42 3.68
C GLU A 83 29.99 7.36 4.13
N GLU A 84 29.52 6.22 4.62
CA GLU A 84 30.35 5.08 5.01
C GLU A 84 31.14 4.51 3.81
N LEU A 85 30.48 4.35 2.66
CA LEU A 85 31.10 3.88 1.43
C LEU A 85 32.18 4.85 0.88
N GLN A 86 32.11 6.13 1.19
CA GLN A 86 33.13 7.12 0.81
C GLN A 86 34.36 7.10 1.74
N LYS A 87 34.20 6.69 3.00
CA LYS A 87 35.27 6.69 4.02
C LYS A 87 36.28 5.54 3.86
N HIS A 88 35.90 4.43 3.21
CA HIS A 88 36.72 3.23 3.07
C HIS A 88 37.49 3.14 1.73
N GLY A 89 37.64 4.25 1.00
CA GLY A 89 38.18 4.29 -0.37
C GLY A 89 39.68 4.54 -0.55
N GLU A 90 40.52 4.57 0.50
CA GLU A 90 41.96 4.89 0.37
C GLU A 90 42.85 3.75 0.92
N PRO A 91 43.76 3.16 0.11
CA PRO A 91 44.72 2.18 0.59
C PRO A 91 46.00 2.88 1.08
N GLN A 92 46.27 2.87 2.39
CA GLN A 92 47.58 3.21 2.95
C GLN A 92 48.02 2.14 3.97
N VAL A 93 49.23 1.64 3.79
CA VAL A 93 49.87 0.53 4.50
C VAL A 93 50.91 1.06 5.51
N TYR A 94 51.24 0.22 6.51
CA TYR A 94 52.29 0.25 7.56
C TYR A 94 51.80 0.81 8.93
N PHE A 95 51.93 0.10 10.07
CA PHE A 95 53.15 -0.50 10.66
C PHE A 95 52.91 -1.78 11.52
N SER A 96 54.05 -2.36 11.93
CA SER A 96 54.36 -3.69 12.52
C SER A 96 54.09 -3.90 14.03
N PHE A 97 54.01 -5.20 14.41
CA PHE A 97 54.30 -5.92 15.69
C PHE A 97 53.13 -6.66 16.43
N PRO A 98 53.39 -7.80 17.13
CA PRO A 98 52.57 -9.04 17.18
C PRO A 98 52.07 -9.39 18.62
N PRO A 99 51.72 -10.66 18.95
CA PRO A 99 50.66 -11.54 18.45
C PRO A 99 49.56 -11.79 19.53
N ASN A 100 48.48 -12.46 19.15
CA ASN A 100 47.38 -12.98 20.00
C ASN A 100 46.22 -12.02 20.28
N LEU A 101 45.32 -11.88 19.31
CA LEU A 101 43.95 -12.36 19.51
C LEU A 101 43.26 -12.52 18.15
N ILE A 102 42.94 -13.76 17.82
CA ILE A 102 42.15 -14.12 16.66
C ILE A 102 40.70 -13.71 16.96
N PHE A 103 40.23 -12.64 16.33
CA PHE A 103 38.83 -12.55 15.91
C PHE A 103 38.73 -11.69 14.65
N LYS A 104 39.13 -12.30 13.53
CA LYS A 104 39.06 -11.71 12.20
C LYS A 104 37.66 -11.93 11.64
N PHE A 105 36.72 -11.05 11.97
CA PHE A 105 35.51 -10.87 11.16
C PHE A 105 35.92 -10.14 9.87
N ARG A 106 36.35 -10.91 8.87
CA ARG A 106 36.59 -10.40 7.52
C ARG A 106 35.26 -10.42 6.77
N CYS A 107 34.49 -9.34 6.87
CA CYS A 107 33.52 -9.03 5.83
C CYS A 107 34.34 -8.54 4.62
N GLY A 108 34.44 -9.38 3.60
CA GLY A 108 35.27 -9.15 2.43
C GLY A 108 34.70 -8.02 1.56
N MET A 109 35.15 -6.79 1.79
CA MET A 109 34.96 -5.68 0.86
C MET A 109 36.26 -5.42 0.10
N VAL A 110 36.69 -6.43 -0.66
CA VAL A 110 37.68 -6.28 -1.72
C VAL A 110 37.06 -6.96 -2.93
N LEU A 111 36.99 -6.23 -4.05
CA LEU A 111 36.48 -6.63 -5.37
C LEU A 111 34.97 -6.38 -5.63
N VAL A 112 34.58 -5.12 -5.89
CA VAL A 112 33.42 -4.84 -6.80
C VAL A 112 33.86 -3.90 -7.94
N ALA A 113 35.16 -3.73 -8.15
CA ALA A 113 35.69 -2.89 -9.22
C ALA A 113 36.08 -3.69 -10.48
N SER A 114 35.76 -4.99 -10.57
CA SER A 114 36.05 -5.80 -11.76
C SER A 114 35.20 -7.07 -11.89
N GLU A 115 33.93 -7.05 -11.48
CA GLU A 115 33.02 -8.20 -11.75
C GLU A 115 32.15 -7.99 -13.00
N PHE A 116 32.07 -6.77 -13.52
CA PHE A 116 31.22 -6.45 -14.67
C PHE A 116 32.08 -6.03 -15.86
N ASP A 117 31.94 -6.75 -16.97
CA ASP A 117 32.58 -6.37 -18.23
C ASP A 117 31.88 -5.12 -18.79
N VAL A 118 32.62 -4.01 -18.81
CA VAL A 118 32.14 -2.72 -19.34
C VAL A 118 31.73 -2.85 -20.81
N SER A 119 32.42 -3.69 -21.57
CA SER A 119 32.16 -3.92 -23.00
C SER A 119 30.83 -4.65 -23.21
N GLU A 120 30.51 -5.60 -22.31
CA GLU A 120 29.22 -6.30 -22.29
C GLU A 120 28.08 -5.32 -21.96
N ILE A 121 28.26 -4.45 -20.96
CA ILE A 121 27.29 -3.40 -20.62
C ILE A 121 27.09 -2.44 -21.81
N GLU A 122 28.16 -2.04 -22.48
CA GLU A 122 28.08 -1.17 -23.65
C GLU A 122 27.31 -1.83 -24.80
N THR A 123 27.51 -3.13 -25.00
CA THR A 123 26.82 -3.88 -26.05
C THR A 123 25.33 -4.07 -25.73
N LEU A 124 25.00 -4.49 -24.51
CA LEU A 124 23.63 -4.82 -24.11
C LEU A 124 22.75 -3.58 -23.92
N PHE A 125 23.32 -2.46 -23.47
CA PHE A 125 22.56 -1.27 -23.06
C PHE A 125 22.79 -0.04 -23.95
N SER A 126 23.40 -0.19 -25.12
CA SER A 126 23.48 0.88 -26.12
C SER A 126 22.09 1.32 -26.62
N ALA A 127 21.93 2.62 -26.86
CA ALA A 127 20.81 3.18 -27.59
C ALA A 127 20.90 2.69 -29.05
N ALA A 128 19.83 2.09 -29.56
CA ALA A 128 19.80 1.56 -30.92
C ALA A 128 20.09 2.69 -31.93
N ALA A 129 21.16 2.55 -32.71
CA ALA A 129 21.41 3.43 -33.85
C ALA A 129 20.29 3.24 -34.89
N PRO A 130 19.82 4.31 -35.56
CA PRO A 130 18.89 4.17 -36.68
C PRO A 130 19.56 3.31 -37.76
N LYS A 131 18.92 2.20 -38.13
CA LYS A 131 19.44 1.25 -39.13
C LYS A 131 19.74 1.98 -40.44
N SER A 132 21.01 1.99 -40.85
CA SER A 132 21.43 2.38 -42.19
C SER A 132 21.40 1.15 -43.10
N ASP A 133 20.28 0.92 -43.78
CA ASP A 133 20.21 -0.07 -44.84
C ASP A 133 20.94 0.47 -46.08
N LYS A 134 22.00 -0.22 -46.49
CA LYS A 134 22.61 -0.05 -47.82
C LYS A 134 22.03 -1.12 -48.75
N SER A 135 21.15 -0.71 -49.66
CA SER A 135 20.99 -1.35 -50.97
C SER A 135 20.58 -0.28 -51.99
N GLY A 136 21.30 -0.21 -53.11
CA GLY A 136 21.27 0.94 -54.02
C GLY A 136 20.05 1.04 -54.94
N GLY A 137 20.00 2.17 -55.67
CA GLY A 137 19.33 2.26 -56.97
C GLY A 137 18.06 3.11 -57.06
N LYS A 138 18.23 4.37 -57.47
CA LYS A 138 17.34 5.25 -58.28
C LYS A 138 15.99 5.78 -57.73
N ALA A 139 15.91 7.11 -57.88
CA ALA A 139 14.78 7.95 -58.31
C ALA A 139 13.73 8.43 -57.30
N GLY A 140 13.85 9.73 -56.95
CA GLY A 140 12.77 10.73 -57.03
C GLY A 140 11.49 10.53 -56.22
N GLY A 141 11.36 11.21 -55.09
CA GLY A 141 10.07 11.45 -54.41
C GLY A 141 10.23 12.42 -53.23
N PRO A 142 9.33 13.40 -53.04
CA PRO A 142 9.59 14.59 -52.24
C PRO A 142 9.65 14.30 -50.73
N GLN A 143 10.60 14.96 -50.05
CA GLN A 143 10.71 15.00 -48.60
C GLN A 143 9.37 15.47 -48.00
N LYS A 144 8.67 14.56 -47.32
CA LYS A 144 7.64 14.96 -46.35
C LYS A 144 8.35 15.76 -45.26
N PRO A 145 7.92 17.00 -44.94
CA PRO A 145 8.49 17.74 -43.84
C PRO A 145 8.27 16.95 -42.56
N VAL A 146 9.34 16.81 -41.78
CA VAL A 146 9.28 16.36 -40.39
C VAL A 146 8.40 17.39 -39.68
N GLY A 147 7.11 17.09 -39.58
CA GLY A 147 6.18 17.85 -38.76
C GLY A 147 6.72 17.83 -37.34
N ASN A 148 7.03 19.01 -36.81
CA ASN A 148 7.15 19.24 -35.38
C ASN A 148 5.93 18.58 -34.72
N LYS A 149 6.09 17.38 -34.17
CA LYS A 149 5.15 16.91 -33.16
C LYS A 149 5.26 17.94 -32.04
N PRO A 150 4.18 18.64 -31.66
CA PRO A 150 4.24 19.55 -30.53
C PRO A 150 4.77 18.75 -29.35
N VAL A 151 5.90 19.20 -28.80
CA VAL A 151 6.50 18.59 -27.62
C VAL A 151 5.49 18.78 -26.50
N LYS A 152 4.66 17.76 -26.27
CA LYS A 152 3.68 17.82 -25.20
C LYS A 152 4.42 17.90 -23.88
N VAL A 153 4.08 18.90 -23.08
CA VAL A 153 4.69 19.13 -21.78
C VAL A 153 4.15 18.05 -20.83
N GLN A 154 5.06 17.24 -20.30
CA GLN A 154 4.76 16.18 -19.38
C GLN A 154 5.26 16.57 -17.98
N LEU A 155 4.32 16.79 -17.07
CA LEU A 155 4.60 17.24 -15.70
C LEU A 155 4.45 16.09 -14.70
N ILE A 156 3.60 15.12 -15.03
CA ILE A 156 3.36 13.93 -14.20
C ILE A 156 4.39 12.85 -14.56
N ASP A 157 4.81 12.08 -13.55
CA ASP A 157 5.71 10.95 -13.72
C ASP A 157 5.24 10.03 -14.87
N LEU A 158 6.18 9.62 -15.73
CA LEU A 158 5.91 8.84 -16.93
C LEU A 158 5.13 7.56 -16.63
N LYS A 159 5.45 6.85 -15.54
CA LYS A 159 4.77 5.61 -15.16
C LYS A 159 3.37 5.89 -14.65
N ARG A 160 3.19 6.96 -13.86
CA ARG A 160 1.86 7.40 -13.40
C ARG A 160 0.98 7.84 -14.57
N ALA A 161 1.50 8.68 -15.46
CA ALA A 161 0.80 9.15 -16.65
C ALA A 161 0.36 8.00 -17.56
N TYR A 162 1.26 7.04 -17.82
CA TYR A 162 0.95 5.86 -18.62
C TYR A 162 -0.16 5.00 -18.00
N ASN A 163 -0.13 4.77 -16.68
CA ASN A 163 -1.18 4.00 -16.00
C ASN A 163 -2.54 4.70 -16.05
N VAL A 164 -2.56 6.03 -15.93
CA VAL A 164 -3.79 6.83 -16.09
C VAL A 164 -4.29 6.74 -17.53
N GLU A 165 -3.41 6.91 -18.52
CA GLU A 165 -3.79 6.80 -19.93
C GLU A 165 -4.34 5.41 -20.28
N ILE A 166 -3.75 4.33 -19.77
CA ILE A 166 -4.30 2.97 -19.93
C ILE A 166 -5.71 2.89 -19.33
N MET A 167 -5.93 3.41 -18.13
CA MET A 167 -7.24 3.41 -17.51
C MET A 167 -8.25 4.19 -18.36
N LEU A 168 -7.85 5.34 -18.92
CA LEU A 168 -8.69 6.12 -19.82
C LEU A 168 -9.07 5.37 -21.09
N THR A 169 -8.24 4.43 -21.59
CA THR A 169 -8.66 3.58 -22.72
C THR A 169 -9.75 2.57 -22.36
N LYS A 170 -9.88 2.20 -21.07
CA LYS A 170 -10.93 1.29 -20.59
C LYS A 170 -12.26 2.01 -20.40
N VAL A 171 -12.20 3.32 -20.14
CA VAL A 171 -13.35 4.20 -20.05
C VAL A 171 -13.77 4.64 -21.45
N LYS A 172 -14.93 4.19 -21.91
CA LYS A 172 -15.47 4.54 -23.24
C LYS A 172 -16.23 5.88 -23.27
N MET A 173 -16.31 6.57 -22.14
CA MET A 173 -17.10 7.79 -21.97
C MET A 173 -16.22 9.03 -22.09
N PRO A 174 -16.64 10.09 -22.82
CA PRO A 174 -15.97 11.37 -22.79
C PRO A 174 -15.89 11.93 -21.37
N LEU A 175 -14.76 12.58 -21.07
CA LEU A 175 -14.47 13.07 -19.73
C LEU A 175 -15.49 14.08 -19.17
N PRO A 176 -16.02 15.03 -19.98
CA PRO A 176 -17.07 15.94 -19.50
C PRO A 176 -18.34 15.20 -19.09
N ASP A 177 -18.76 14.22 -19.89
CA ASP A 177 -19.97 13.43 -19.64
C ASP A 177 -19.84 12.60 -18.37
N MET A 178 -18.65 12.03 -18.15
CA MET A 178 -18.33 11.30 -16.93
C MET A 178 -18.40 12.21 -15.69
N MET A 179 -17.89 13.43 -15.78
CA MET A 179 -17.97 14.38 -14.68
C MET A 179 -19.39 14.83 -14.39
N VAL A 180 -20.22 15.00 -15.43
CA VAL A 180 -21.66 15.25 -15.27
C VAL A 180 -22.34 14.06 -14.60
N ALA A 181 -22.05 12.83 -15.00
CA ALA A 181 -22.61 11.62 -14.39
C ALA A 181 -22.23 11.49 -12.91
N VAL A 182 -20.97 11.75 -12.55
CA VAL A 182 -20.50 11.76 -11.16
C VAL A 182 -21.20 12.85 -10.34
N LEU A 183 -21.37 14.05 -10.89
CA LEU A 183 -22.06 15.15 -10.21
C LEU A 183 -23.56 14.91 -10.06
N ALA A 184 -24.19 14.23 -11.03
CA ALA A 184 -25.59 13.80 -10.98
C ALA A 184 -25.82 12.55 -10.13
N MET A 185 -24.75 11.84 -9.73
CA MET A 185 -24.80 10.55 -9.04
C MET A 185 -25.66 9.52 -9.78
N ASP A 186 -25.51 9.48 -11.11
CA ASP A 186 -26.29 8.64 -12.01
C ASP A 186 -25.72 7.21 -12.11
N GLU A 187 -26.40 6.27 -11.47
CA GLU A 187 -26.03 4.85 -11.40
C GLU A 187 -26.23 4.12 -12.74
N SER A 188 -26.95 4.70 -13.71
CA SER A 188 -27.19 4.07 -15.02
C SER A 188 -26.01 4.23 -15.98
N LEU A 189 -25.18 5.25 -15.75
CA LEU A 189 -24.06 5.62 -16.62
C LEU A 189 -22.71 5.10 -16.13
N LEU A 190 -22.56 4.96 -14.80
CA LEU A 190 -21.31 4.55 -14.17
C LEU A 190 -21.56 3.42 -13.17
N ASP A 191 -20.84 2.31 -13.36
CA ASP A 191 -20.84 1.20 -12.42
C ASP A 191 -19.83 1.40 -11.26
N ALA A 192 -19.92 0.54 -10.24
CA ALA A 192 -19.05 0.62 -9.07
C ALA A 192 -17.56 0.47 -9.42
N ASP A 193 -17.22 -0.43 -10.37
CA ASP A 193 -15.85 -0.71 -10.78
C ASP A 193 -15.23 0.50 -11.50
N GLN A 194 -16.00 1.17 -12.35
CA GLN A 194 -15.61 2.40 -13.03
C GLN A 194 -15.37 3.52 -12.04
N VAL A 195 -16.27 3.72 -11.06
CA VAL A 195 -16.09 4.74 -10.02
C VAL A 195 -14.88 4.42 -9.14
N GLU A 196 -14.65 3.16 -8.79
CA GLU A 196 -13.48 2.75 -8.00
C GLU A 196 -12.17 2.98 -8.77
N ASN A 197 -12.15 2.67 -10.07
CA ASN A 197 -11.02 3.01 -10.93
C ASN A 197 -10.81 4.53 -10.98
N LEU A 198 -11.85 5.34 -11.09
CA LEU A 198 -11.72 6.81 -11.08
C LEU A 198 -11.13 7.32 -9.77
N ILE A 199 -11.53 6.76 -8.62
CA ILE A 199 -10.94 7.10 -7.31
C ILE A 199 -9.44 6.76 -7.29
N LYS A 200 -9.06 5.58 -7.79
CA LYS A 200 -7.66 5.13 -7.84
C LYS A 200 -6.76 6.03 -8.71
N PHE A 201 -7.33 6.62 -9.75
CA PHE A 201 -6.61 7.49 -10.69
C PHE A 201 -6.90 8.98 -10.50
N CYS A 202 -7.53 9.37 -9.39
CA CYS A 202 -7.63 10.78 -9.01
C CYS A 202 -6.23 11.42 -8.84
N PRO A 203 -6.09 12.72 -9.19
CA PRO A 203 -4.85 13.45 -9.00
C PRO A 203 -4.54 13.60 -7.52
N LYS A 204 -3.29 13.36 -7.15
CA LYS A 204 -2.78 13.60 -5.79
C LYS A 204 -2.65 15.10 -5.54
N LYS A 205 -2.58 15.50 -4.27
CA LYS A 205 -2.41 16.91 -3.88
C LYS A 205 -1.19 17.57 -4.51
N GLU A 206 -0.06 16.87 -4.53
CA GLU A 206 1.19 17.31 -5.16
C GLU A 206 1.02 17.52 -6.68
N GLU A 207 0.33 16.59 -7.34
CA GLU A 207 0.07 16.63 -8.79
C GLU A 207 -0.87 17.79 -9.15
N MET A 208 -1.88 18.06 -8.31
CA MET A 208 -2.77 19.20 -8.46
C MET A 208 -2.04 20.54 -8.27
N GLU A 209 -1.09 20.63 -7.34
CA GLU A 209 -0.29 21.83 -7.12
C GLU A 209 0.67 22.07 -8.29
N LEU A 210 1.31 21.03 -8.81
CA LEU A 210 2.15 21.11 -10.02
C LEU A 210 1.38 21.63 -11.23
N LEU A 211 0.15 21.14 -11.45
CA LEU A 211 -0.71 21.58 -12.54
C LEU A 211 -1.22 23.02 -12.36
N LYS A 212 -1.50 23.45 -11.12
CA LYS A 212 -1.89 24.85 -10.83
C LYS A 212 -0.77 25.84 -11.07
N ASN A 213 0.48 25.44 -10.82
CA ASN A 213 1.65 26.28 -10.98
C ASN A 213 2.19 26.31 -12.42
N TYR A 214 1.56 25.57 -13.34
CA TYR A 214 1.94 25.58 -14.75
C TYR A 214 1.46 26.87 -15.42
N THR A 215 2.41 27.69 -15.88
CA THR A 215 2.15 28.98 -16.53
C THR A 215 2.12 28.90 -18.06
N GLY A 216 2.25 27.70 -18.63
CA GLY A 216 2.17 27.49 -20.07
C GLY A 216 0.74 27.25 -20.55
N ASP A 217 0.60 26.97 -21.84
CA ASP A 217 -0.69 26.67 -22.45
C ASP A 217 -1.18 25.26 -22.05
N PRO A 218 -2.34 25.13 -21.39
CA PRO A 218 -2.90 23.83 -20.99
C PRO A 218 -3.13 22.86 -22.15
N GLU A 219 -3.30 23.36 -23.38
CA GLU A 219 -3.49 22.50 -24.56
C GLU A 219 -2.23 21.71 -24.94
N ASN A 220 -1.05 22.22 -24.54
CA ASN A 220 0.22 21.55 -24.78
C ASN A 220 0.53 20.45 -23.76
N LEU A 221 -0.30 20.25 -22.74
CA LEU A 221 -0.10 19.20 -21.74
C LEU A 221 -0.44 17.79 -22.28
N GLY A 222 0.12 16.77 -21.64
CA GLY A 222 -0.20 15.35 -21.92
C GLY A 222 -1.66 15.00 -21.65
N LYS A 223 -2.12 13.83 -22.11
CA LYS A 223 -3.52 13.40 -21.93
C LYS A 223 -3.86 13.18 -20.45
N CYS A 224 -2.90 12.67 -19.66
CA CYS A 224 -3.05 12.50 -18.22
C CYS A 224 -3.26 13.85 -17.52
N GLU A 225 -2.47 14.86 -17.87
CA GLU A 225 -2.56 16.21 -17.31
C GLU A 225 -3.89 16.89 -17.68
N GLN A 226 -4.32 16.77 -18.94
CA GLN A 226 -5.63 17.24 -19.37
C GLN A 226 -6.76 16.55 -18.59
N PHE A 227 -6.63 15.25 -18.33
CA PHE A 227 -7.57 14.50 -17.49
C PHE A 227 -7.65 15.06 -16.07
N PHE A 228 -6.50 15.31 -15.44
CA PHE A 228 -6.45 15.88 -14.10
C PHE A 228 -7.04 17.29 -14.04
N LEU A 229 -6.78 18.13 -15.04
CA LEU A 229 -7.36 19.47 -15.13
C LEU A 229 -8.89 19.44 -15.15
N GLU A 230 -9.49 18.50 -15.89
CA GLU A 230 -10.95 18.36 -15.92
C GLU A 230 -11.50 17.89 -14.57
N LEU A 231 -10.85 16.91 -13.92
CA LEU A 231 -11.23 16.45 -12.58
C LEU A 231 -11.16 17.59 -11.55
N MET A 232 -10.15 18.46 -11.69
CA MET A 232 -9.94 19.61 -10.80
C MET A 232 -11.01 20.70 -10.94
N LYS A 233 -11.78 20.74 -12.04
CA LYS A 233 -12.95 21.64 -12.16
C LYS A 233 -14.01 21.33 -11.12
N ALA A 234 -14.11 20.07 -10.69
CA ALA A 234 -15.01 19.66 -9.63
C ALA A 234 -14.34 19.76 -8.26
N PRO A 235 -14.85 20.62 -7.35
CA PRO A 235 -14.30 20.69 -6.00
C PRO A 235 -14.55 19.38 -5.27
N ARG A 236 -13.52 18.91 -4.54
CA ARG A 236 -13.56 17.68 -3.73
C ARG A 236 -13.98 16.43 -4.53
N VAL A 237 -13.49 16.30 -5.76
CA VAL A 237 -13.85 15.20 -6.67
C VAL A 237 -13.69 13.81 -6.05
N GLU A 238 -12.57 13.56 -5.35
CA GLU A 238 -12.34 12.27 -4.71
C GLU A 238 -13.43 11.95 -3.66
N SER A 239 -13.79 12.93 -2.82
CA SER A 239 -14.84 12.75 -1.82
C SER A 239 -16.20 12.49 -2.47
N LYS A 240 -16.53 13.19 -3.57
CA LYS A 240 -17.78 12.97 -4.32
C LYS A 240 -17.83 11.58 -4.94
N LEU A 241 -16.73 11.13 -5.56
CA LEU A 241 -16.64 9.78 -6.10
C LEU A 241 -16.81 8.71 -5.01
N ARG A 242 -16.22 8.91 -3.83
CA ARG A 242 -16.39 7.99 -2.69
C ARG A 242 -17.84 7.93 -2.20
N VAL A 243 -18.52 9.07 -2.12
CA VAL A 243 -19.95 9.13 -1.77
C VAL A 243 -20.80 8.43 -2.82
N PHE A 244 -20.49 8.64 -4.10
CA PHE A 244 -21.22 8.00 -5.19
C PHE A 244 -21.01 6.48 -5.20
N LEU A 245 -19.77 6.00 -5.03
CA LEU A 245 -19.46 4.58 -4.86
C LEU A 245 -20.24 3.97 -3.68
N PHE A 246 -20.25 4.67 -2.55
CA PHE A 246 -21.01 4.24 -1.39
C PHE A 246 -22.51 4.12 -1.70
N LYS A 247 -23.09 5.11 -2.38
CA LYS A 247 -24.50 5.08 -2.81
C LYS A 247 -24.81 3.84 -3.67
N ILE A 248 -23.98 3.56 -4.67
CA ILE A 248 -24.15 2.38 -5.55
C ILE A 248 -24.12 1.08 -4.73
N GLN A 249 -23.19 0.97 -3.78
CA GLN A 249 -22.97 -0.29 -3.05
C GLN A 249 -23.89 -0.45 -1.82
N PHE A 250 -24.49 0.63 -1.31
CA PHE A 250 -25.18 0.65 -0.02
C PHE A 250 -26.28 -0.41 0.08
N ASN A 251 -27.20 -0.43 -0.88
CA ASN A 251 -28.35 -1.34 -0.83
C ASN A 251 -27.92 -2.81 -0.88
N THR A 252 -26.92 -3.14 -1.70
CA THR A 252 -26.35 -4.48 -1.79
C THR A 252 -25.71 -4.89 -0.46
N GLN A 253 -24.86 -4.04 0.12
CA GLN A 253 -24.22 -4.32 1.41
C GLN A 253 -25.24 -4.50 2.53
N VAL A 254 -26.27 -3.65 2.60
CA VAL A 254 -27.35 -3.77 3.59
C VAL A 254 -28.15 -5.06 3.41
N SER A 255 -28.49 -5.41 2.17
CA SER A 255 -29.18 -6.65 1.84
C SER A 255 -28.38 -7.87 2.32
N ASP A 256 -27.09 -7.93 2.00
CA ASP A 256 -26.25 -9.09 2.31
C ASP A 256 -25.99 -9.21 3.81
N PHE A 257 -25.80 -8.08 4.49
CA PHE A 257 -25.72 -8.03 5.93
C PHE A 257 -27.02 -8.52 6.60
N ARG A 258 -28.18 -8.05 6.09
CA ARG A 258 -29.49 -8.46 6.60
C ARG A 258 -29.74 -9.95 6.40
N LYS A 259 -29.39 -10.51 5.23
CA LYS A 259 -29.48 -11.95 4.97
C LYS A 259 -28.63 -12.74 5.98
N SER A 260 -27.39 -12.31 6.21
CA SER A 260 -26.49 -12.97 7.16
C SER A 260 -27.03 -12.96 8.59
N LEU A 261 -27.56 -11.82 9.05
CA LEU A 261 -28.18 -11.71 10.36
C LEU A 261 -29.43 -12.58 10.48
N ASN A 262 -30.29 -12.58 9.46
CA ASN A 262 -31.50 -13.39 9.46
C ASN A 262 -31.16 -14.89 9.49
N SER A 263 -30.13 -15.33 8.78
CA SER A 263 -29.67 -16.72 8.83
C SER A 263 -29.22 -17.13 10.22
N ILE A 264 -28.47 -16.27 10.92
CA ILE A 264 -28.04 -16.52 12.29
C ILE A 264 -29.24 -16.56 13.23
N ASN A 265 -30.15 -15.58 13.13
CA ASN A 265 -31.33 -15.53 13.99
C ASN A 265 -32.23 -16.75 13.78
N SER A 266 -32.49 -17.13 12.53
CA SER A 266 -33.26 -18.34 12.18
C SER A 266 -32.60 -19.59 12.75
N ALA A 267 -31.30 -19.78 12.56
CA ALA A 267 -30.58 -20.92 13.10
C ALA A 267 -30.67 -20.99 14.64
N CYS A 268 -30.53 -19.86 15.33
CA CYS A 268 -30.69 -19.80 16.78
C CYS A 268 -32.12 -20.13 17.24
N GLU A 269 -33.13 -19.61 16.55
CA GLU A 269 -34.54 -19.89 16.84
C GLU A 269 -34.89 -21.36 16.59
N GLU A 270 -34.46 -21.92 15.47
CA GLU A 270 -34.66 -23.32 15.10
C GLU A 270 -34.04 -24.25 16.16
N VAL A 271 -32.79 -24.01 16.57
CA VAL A 271 -32.12 -24.81 17.61
C VAL A 271 -32.84 -24.68 18.95
N ARG A 272 -33.24 -23.47 19.34
CA ARG A 272 -33.90 -23.21 20.64
C ARG A 272 -35.29 -23.82 20.72
N ASN A 273 -36.03 -23.79 19.61
CA ASN A 273 -37.45 -24.16 19.58
C ASN A 273 -37.68 -25.59 19.07
N SER A 274 -36.68 -26.25 18.46
CA SER A 274 -36.82 -27.63 18.00
C SER A 274 -37.08 -28.60 19.15
N LEU A 275 -38.31 -29.13 19.20
CA LEU A 275 -38.70 -30.16 20.16
C LEU A 275 -38.01 -31.50 19.84
N GLN A 276 -37.86 -31.81 18.55
CA GLN A 276 -37.18 -33.02 18.09
C GLN A 276 -35.72 -33.05 18.54
N LEU A 277 -35.01 -31.91 18.44
CA LEU A 277 -33.64 -31.82 18.94
C LEU A 277 -33.60 -32.05 20.45
N LYS A 278 -34.52 -31.45 21.23
CA LYS A 278 -34.59 -31.65 22.68
C LYS A 278 -34.81 -33.13 23.04
N ASP A 279 -35.66 -33.84 22.31
CA ASP A 279 -35.92 -35.25 22.57
C ASP A 279 -34.73 -36.15 22.20
N ILE A 280 -34.04 -35.85 21.10
CA ILE A 280 -32.78 -36.51 20.73
C ILE A 280 -31.73 -36.28 21.83
N MET A 281 -31.57 -35.05 22.32
CA MET A 281 -30.63 -34.72 23.40
C MET A 281 -30.94 -35.49 24.70
N LYS A 282 -32.23 -35.67 25.04
CA LYS A 282 -32.65 -36.51 26.18
C LYS A 282 -32.29 -37.99 25.98
N LYS A 283 -32.57 -38.55 24.80
CA LYS A 283 -32.21 -39.94 24.46
C LYS A 283 -30.69 -40.15 24.60
N ILE A 284 -29.89 -39.22 24.08
CA ILE A 284 -28.43 -39.27 24.18
C ILE A 284 -27.96 -39.18 25.63
N LEU A 285 -28.55 -38.28 26.43
CA LEU A 285 -28.22 -38.16 27.86
C LEU A 285 -28.51 -39.47 28.61
N PHE A 286 -29.66 -40.10 28.36
CA PHE A 286 -30.04 -41.37 28.95
C PHE A 286 -29.04 -42.48 28.59
N LEU A 287 -28.73 -42.65 27.29
CA LEU A 287 -27.77 -43.64 26.82
C LEU A 287 -26.36 -43.39 27.37
N GLY A 288 -25.92 -42.12 27.39
CA GLY A 288 -24.63 -41.73 27.95
C GLY A 288 -24.52 -42.05 29.44
N ASN A 289 -25.57 -41.82 30.22
CA ASN A 289 -25.59 -42.16 31.64
C ASN A 289 -25.62 -43.66 31.90
N MET A 290 -26.32 -44.44 31.07
CA MET A 290 -26.30 -45.91 31.15
C MET A 290 -24.90 -46.46 30.85
N LEU A 291 -24.27 -45.99 29.76
CA LEU A 291 -22.95 -46.48 29.36
C LEU A 291 -21.84 -46.09 30.34
N ASN A 292 -21.96 -44.93 30.99
CA ASN A 292 -20.97 -44.42 31.94
C ASN A 292 -21.30 -44.74 33.40
N GLN A 293 -22.27 -45.62 33.66
CA GLN A 293 -22.65 -46.00 35.02
C GLN A 293 -21.45 -46.58 35.79
N GLY A 294 -21.25 -46.13 37.04
CA GLY A 294 -20.11 -46.55 37.86
C GLY A 294 -18.79 -45.86 37.54
N THR A 295 -18.75 -44.94 36.57
CA THR A 295 -17.59 -44.10 36.28
C THR A 295 -17.81 -42.67 36.78
N ALA A 296 -16.74 -41.87 36.90
CA ALA A 296 -16.82 -40.44 37.21
C ALA A 296 -17.58 -39.61 36.15
N ARG A 297 -17.91 -40.20 34.98
CA ARG A 297 -18.65 -39.56 33.89
C ARG A 297 -20.14 -39.93 33.86
N GLY A 298 -20.60 -40.80 34.77
CA GLY A 298 -22.01 -41.18 34.91
C GLY A 298 -22.84 -40.14 35.67
N ALA A 299 -24.15 -40.37 35.75
CA ALA A 299 -25.12 -39.53 36.46
C ALA A 299 -25.07 -38.03 36.06
N ALA A 300 -24.72 -37.75 34.80
CA ALA A 300 -24.68 -36.40 34.27
C ALA A 300 -26.10 -35.82 34.12
N VAL A 301 -26.25 -34.53 34.43
CA VAL A 301 -27.49 -33.76 34.18
C VAL A 301 -27.55 -33.16 32.77
N GLY A 302 -26.43 -33.14 32.05
CA GLY A 302 -26.31 -32.62 30.70
C GLY A 302 -24.91 -32.84 30.15
N PHE A 303 -24.70 -32.52 28.87
CA PHE A 303 -23.42 -32.66 28.19
C PHE A 303 -23.18 -31.50 27.22
N LYS A 304 -21.91 -31.25 26.88
CA LYS A 304 -21.52 -30.22 25.89
C LYS A 304 -21.92 -30.65 24.48
N MET A 305 -22.36 -29.71 23.64
CA MET A 305 -22.79 -29.99 22.26
C MET A 305 -21.71 -30.69 21.42
N ASP A 306 -20.43 -30.38 21.63
CA ASP A 306 -19.31 -31.02 20.92
C ASP A 306 -19.24 -32.54 21.14
N SER A 307 -19.83 -33.05 22.22
CA SER A 307 -19.93 -34.49 22.48
C SER A 307 -20.81 -35.23 21.48
N LEU A 308 -21.67 -34.53 20.73
CA LEU A 308 -22.48 -35.13 19.65
C LEU A 308 -21.59 -35.79 18.58
N LEU A 309 -20.41 -35.20 18.31
CA LEU A 309 -19.45 -35.77 17.36
C LEU A 309 -18.84 -37.09 17.85
N LYS A 310 -18.89 -37.38 19.16
CA LYS A 310 -18.31 -38.60 19.74
C LYS A 310 -19.25 -39.82 19.66
N LEU A 311 -20.50 -39.61 19.25
CA LEU A 311 -21.48 -40.70 19.08
C LEU A 311 -21.10 -41.66 17.95
N THR A 312 -20.31 -41.20 16.98
CA THR A 312 -19.74 -42.03 15.92
C THR A 312 -18.56 -42.86 16.39
N ASP A 313 -17.86 -42.43 17.44
CA ASP A 313 -16.64 -43.07 17.92
C ASP A 313 -16.94 -44.27 18.83
N THR A 314 -18.08 -44.22 19.53
CA THR A 314 -18.50 -45.29 20.43
C THR A 314 -19.10 -46.44 19.64
N ARG A 315 -18.42 -47.58 19.59
CA ARG A 315 -18.83 -48.79 18.86
C ARG A 315 -19.45 -49.84 19.78
N ALA A 316 -20.43 -50.57 19.26
CA ALA A 316 -20.94 -51.78 19.90
C ALA A 316 -19.87 -52.89 19.90
N ALA A 317 -20.01 -53.89 20.77
CA ALA A 317 -19.07 -55.00 20.89
C ALA A 317 -18.83 -55.78 19.59
N ASN A 318 -19.80 -55.77 18.67
CA ASN A 318 -19.68 -56.39 17.36
C ASN A 318 -18.97 -55.52 16.31
N SER A 319 -18.52 -54.30 16.69
CA SER A 319 -17.85 -53.29 15.86
C SER A 319 -18.58 -52.82 14.59
N ARG A 320 -19.74 -53.41 14.27
CA ARG A 320 -20.55 -53.12 13.08
C ARG A 320 -21.50 -51.93 13.25
N MET A 321 -21.82 -51.57 14.49
CA MET A 321 -22.76 -50.51 14.83
C MET A 321 -22.13 -49.49 15.76
N THR A 322 -22.37 -48.20 15.52
CA THR A 322 -21.98 -47.12 16.45
C THR A 322 -23.19 -46.71 17.30
N LEU A 323 -22.94 -45.96 18.37
CA LEU A 323 -24.01 -45.40 19.19
C LEU A 323 -24.95 -44.50 18.37
N MET A 324 -24.41 -43.77 17.38
CA MET A 324 -25.21 -43.00 16.42
C MET A 324 -26.16 -43.88 15.59
N HIS A 325 -25.68 -45.02 15.07
CA HIS A 325 -26.53 -45.96 14.32
C HIS A 325 -27.65 -46.54 15.19
N TYR A 326 -27.34 -46.84 16.46
CA TYR A 326 -28.35 -47.32 17.41
C TYR A 326 -29.41 -46.26 17.70
N LEU A 327 -28.99 -45.00 17.87
CA LEU A 327 -29.89 -43.87 18.08
C LEU A 327 -30.84 -43.63 16.90
N CYS A 328 -30.36 -43.78 15.65
CA CYS A 328 -31.19 -43.65 14.46
C CYS A 328 -32.19 -44.79 14.25
N LYS A 329 -32.01 -45.94 14.91
CA LYS A 329 -32.91 -47.09 14.81
C LYS A 329 -34.16 -46.95 15.68
N ALA A 330 -34.15 -46.03 16.65
CA ALA A 330 -35.13 -45.91 17.74
C ALA A 330 -35.87 -44.56 17.76
#